data_AF-A0A7J2JGL6-F1
#
_entry.id   AF-A0A7J2JGL6-F1
#
_cell.length_a   1.000
_cell.length_b   1.000
_cell.length_c   1.000
_cell.angle_alpha   90.00
_cell.angle_beta   90.00
_cell.angle_gamma   90.00
#
_symmetry.space_group_name_H-M   'P 1'
#
loop_
_entity.id
_entity.type
_entity.pdbx_description
1 polymer ?
#
loop_
_entity_poly.entity_id
_entity_poly.type
_entity_poly.pdbx_seq_one_letter_code
_entity_poly.pdbx_strand_id
1 'polypeptide(L)'
;RNARDWVISRQRYWGIPLPIWICEKCGKRTVVGSIEELLQKAVRIPAGEVDLHRPWVDEVVLACECGGEMRRVPDVVDVWMDSGAASWASLAYPKRAEEFEEWWPVDLILEGHDQTRGWFYTLMVCGVIAFDSCPYRTVLMHGFTLDQYGRAMHKSLGNVIYPEEVIEKLGRDVLRIYELQHTTWEDLRFTWRELEEVFRQLNIVWNTYYFASLYMNLDGFDPEKHHVESLTKHLKPEDRWLLSKFQRLIANTKQWFAQLQVFNAAKALMEFLVEDVSRWYIRAIRRRTWIEAEAPEKLAAYATLYEVLYASLKMLAPIAPFITEEIYQKVFLPAVGAPESIHLLSWPEVKENLVNEELERQMKIAREIVEAAASARQRAGLKLRIPLRQLVVVSESGEVEETVKSLRELIADLANVKEVVHTAPSEEARFKEYKLLPRWSKLGPAFKAKAKRVAEALSTLPGREVVQALSEKGAYQFTLDGEEVVLLPEHVEAVEEVAERYSRGEFSEGRVYVDIEVTPELAAEGLAREMVRRIQEMRKEMDLEVDAKIYVTIVAPDQESVQALEKFRSYIMEETRAEQLSIAAEPCLEMRGYCRDWDIDGDRFSIAVERAER
;
A
#
# COMPACT_ATOMS: atom_id res chain seq x y z
N ARG A 1 -9.76 -43.64 19.51
CA ARG A 1 -9.62 -44.39 20.78
C ARG A 1 -10.21 -43.66 22.00
N ASN A 2 -10.20 -42.32 22.04
CA ASN A 2 -10.81 -41.56 23.15
C ASN A 2 -12.21 -40.98 22.84
N ALA A 3 -12.71 -41.13 21.61
CA ALA A 3 -14.07 -40.75 21.26
C ALA A 3 -15.07 -41.68 21.97
N ARG A 4 -16.02 -41.10 22.68
CA ARG A 4 -17.10 -41.82 23.38
C ARG A 4 -18.31 -41.93 22.46
N ASP A 5 -19.21 -42.84 22.79
CA ASP A 5 -20.52 -42.93 22.13
C ASP A 5 -21.20 -41.56 22.17
N TRP A 6 -21.65 -41.11 21.00
CA TRP A 6 -22.36 -39.85 20.87
C TRP A 6 -23.81 -40.04 21.28
N VAL A 7 -24.21 -39.34 22.34
CA VAL A 7 -25.62 -39.28 22.75
C VAL A 7 -26.35 -38.33 21.80
N ILE A 8 -27.09 -38.89 20.84
CA ILE A 8 -27.77 -38.13 19.78
C ILE A 8 -29.21 -37.72 20.12
N SER A 9 -29.81 -38.25 21.18
CA SER A 9 -31.19 -37.91 21.56
C SER A 9 -31.25 -36.72 22.54
N ARG A 10 -32.27 -35.88 22.39
CA ARG A 10 -32.51 -34.70 23.23
C ARG A 10 -33.99 -34.60 23.61
N GLN A 11 -34.27 -34.39 24.89
CA GLN A 11 -35.63 -34.13 25.38
C GLN A 11 -35.97 -32.65 25.21
N ARG A 12 -36.23 -32.25 23.96
CA ARG A 12 -36.54 -30.88 23.51
C ARG A 12 -37.70 -30.88 22.50
N TYR A 13 -38.23 -29.68 22.23
CA TYR A 13 -39.36 -29.49 21.32
C TYR A 13 -38.91 -29.12 19.90
N TRP A 14 -37.92 -28.23 19.78
CA TRP A 14 -37.41 -27.75 18.49
C TRP A 14 -36.14 -28.51 18.08
N GLY A 15 -36.20 -29.18 16.93
CA GLY A 15 -35.11 -29.99 16.37
C GLY A 15 -35.68 -31.11 15.47
N ILE A 16 -34.81 -31.79 14.72
CA ILE A 16 -35.21 -32.90 13.85
C ILE A 16 -35.76 -34.05 14.72
N PRO A 17 -37.01 -34.50 14.52
CA PRO A 17 -37.55 -35.60 15.32
C PRO A 17 -36.86 -36.93 15.02
N LEU A 18 -36.51 -37.71 16.05
CA LEU A 18 -35.96 -39.05 15.85
C LEU A 18 -37.00 -39.94 15.16
N PRO A 19 -36.69 -40.56 14.00
CA PRO A 19 -37.66 -41.27 13.20
C PRO A 19 -37.85 -42.71 13.67
N ILE A 20 -38.02 -42.91 14.98
CA ILE A 20 -38.12 -44.22 15.63
C ILE A 20 -39.50 -44.39 16.25
N TRP A 21 -40.24 -45.40 15.82
CA TRP A 21 -41.52 -45.80 16.39
C TRP A 21 -41.37 -47.08 17.20
N ILE A 22 -42.02 -47.15 18.36
CA ILE A 22 -42.00 -48.29 19.28
C ILE A 22 -43.42 -48.83 19.44
N CYS A 23 -43.60 -50.14 19.26
CA CYS A 23 -44.88 -50.79 19.50
C CYS A 23 -45.22 -50.83 20.99
N GLU A 24 -46.40 -50.34 21.36
CA GLU A 24 -46.88 -50.33 22.75
C GLU A 24 -47.18 -51.73 23.29
N LYS A 25 -47.39 -52.72 22.41
CA LYS A 25 -47.73 -54.11 22.77
C LYS A 25 -46.52 -55.02 22.94
N CYS A 26 -45.59 -55.00 21.97
CA CYS A 26 -44.47 -55.95 21.93
C CYS A 26 -43.08 -55.29 22.03
N GLY A 27 -42.99 -53.96 22.06
CA GLY A 27 -41.71 -53.24 22.15
C GLY A 27 -40.86 -53.23 20.88
N LYS A 28 -41.34 -53.79 19.75
CA LYS A 28 -40.63 -53.75 18.45
C LYS A 28 -40.37 -52.30 18.06
N ARG A 29 -39.14 -52.01 17.62
CA ARG A 29 -38.70 -50.70 17.13
C ARG A 29 -38.66 -50.69 15.60
N THR A 30 -39.15 -49.61 15.00
CA THR A 30 -39.12 -49.37 13.55
C THR A 30 -38.49 -48.01 13.30
N VAL A 31 -37.48 -47.96 12.43
CA VAL A 31 -36.87 -46.71 11.97
C VAL A 31 -37.44 -46.39 10.60
N VAL A 32 -37.92 -45.16 10.40
CA VAL A 32 -38.54 -44.71 9.15
C VAL A 32 -37.55 -43.85 8.37
N GLY A 33 -37.23 -44.23 7.13
CA GLY A 33 -36.21 -43.58 6.30
C GLY A 33 -36.74 -42.56 5.30
N SER A 34 -38.05 -42.53 5.03
CA SER A 34 -38.64 -41.59 4.07
C SER A 34 -40.09 -41.24 4.41
N ILE A 35 -40.58 -40.13 3.83
CA ILE A 35 -41.99 -39.74 3.92
C ILE A 35 -42.87 -40.82 3.28
N GLU A 36 -42.45 -41.40 2.16
CA GLU A 36 -43.19 -42.48 1.50
C GLU A 36 -43.34 -43.71 2.41
N GLU A 37 -42.25 -44.14 3.06
CA GLU A 37 -42.30 -45.24 4.03
C GLU A 37 -43.21 -44.91 5.22
N LEU A 38 -43.16 -43.66 5.71
CA LEU A 38 -44.03 -43.20 6.80
C LEU A 38 -45.50 -43.35 6.42
N LEU A 39 -45.88 -42.84 5.24
CA LEU A 39 -47.25 -42.87 4.74
C LEU A 39 -47.74 -44.30 4.48
N GLN A 40 -46.88 -45.18 3.96
CA GLN A 40 -47.23 -46.59 3.73
C GLN A 40 -47.51 -47.36 5.04
N LYS A 41 -46.82 -47.02 6.13
CA LYS A 41 -46.94 -47.72 7.43
C LYS A 41 -47.97 -47.11 8.38
N ALA A 42 -48.42 -45.89 8.09
CA ALA A 42 -49.31 -45.15 8.98
C ALA A 42 -50.75 -45.68 8.94
N VAL A 43 -51.32 -45.89 10.13
CA VAL A 43 -52.76 -46.14 10.33
C VAL A 43 -53.51 -44.89 10.77
N ARG A 44 -52.77 -43.86 11.17
CA ARG A 44 -53.31 -42.56 11.58
C ARG A 44 -52.32 -41.46 11.22
N ILE A 45 -52.81 -40.43 10.56
CA ILE A 45 -52.06 -39.24 10.15
C ILE A 45 -52.93 -38.02 10.49
N PRO A 46 -52.35 -36.90 10.96
CA PRO A 46 -53.07 -35.63 11.10
C PRO A 46 -53.77 -35.18 9.81
N ALA A 47 -54.83 -34.39 9.94
CA ALA A 47 -55.50 -33.81 8.77
C ALA A 47 -54.62 -32.73 8.12
N GLY A 48 -54.38 -32.85 6.80
CA GLY A 48 -53.56 -31.92 6.02
C GLY A 48 -52.24 -32.52 5.54
N GLU A 49 -51.30 -31.66 5.15
CA GLU A 49 -49.94 -32.08 4.79
C GLU A 49 -49.18 -32.52 6.05
N VAL A 50 -48.37 -33.57 5.93
CA VAL A 50 -47.63 -34.14 7.06
C VAL A 50 -46.40 -33.27 7.35
N ASP A 51 -46.53 -32.35 8.30
CA ASP A 51 -45.37 -31.67 8.89
C ASP A 51 -44.57 -32.68 9.73
N LEU A 52 -43.31 -32.86 9.37
CA LEU A 52 -42.39 -33.78 10.05
C LEU A 52 -41.84 -33.22 11.37
N HIS A 53 -42.17 -31.98 11.75
CA HIS A 53 -41.78 -31.39 13.02
C HIS A 53 -42.72 -31.79 14.16
N ARG A 54 -42.24 -31.61 15.39
CA ARG A 54 -43.10 -31.63 16.56
C ARG A 54 -43.97 -30.36 16.60
N PRO A 55 -45.24 -30.45 17.01
CA PRO A 55 -45.91 -31.64 17.56
C PRO A 55 -46.54 -32.57 16.51
N TRP A 56 -46.68 -32.15 15.26
CA TRP A 56 -47.50 -32.85 14.26
C TRP A 56 -47.05 -34.28 13.98
N VAL A 57 -45.74 -34.54 13.88
CA VAL A 57 -45.22 -35.89 13.65
C VAL A 57 -45.49 -36.86 14.82
N ASP A 58 -45.73 -36.34 16.03
CA ASP A 58 -46.01 -37.16 17.22
C ASP A 58 -47.42 -37.80 17.17
N GLU A 59 -48.31 -37.25 16.33
CA GLU A 59 -49.67 -37.75 16.12
C GLU A 59 -49.73 -38.92 15.12
N VAL A 60 -48.64 -39.17 14.37
CA VAL A 60 -48.57 -40.26 13.39
C VAL A 60 -48.41 -41.61 14.10
N VAL A 61 -49.36 -42.51 13.86
CA VAL A 61 -49.40 -43.87 14.44
C VAL A 61 -49.17 -44.90 13.34
N LEU A 62 -48.26 -45.86 13.57
CA LEU A 62 -47.96 -46.93 12.61
C LEU A 62 -48.56 -48.27 13.05
N ALA A 63 -48.85 -49.16 12.10
CA ALA A 63 -49.20 -50.55 12.39
C ALA A 63 -47.96 -51.40 12.72
N CYS A 64 -48.05 -52.22 13.76
CA CYS A 64 -47.09 -53.29 14.02
C CYS A 64 -47.60 -54.63 13.47
N GLU A 65 -46.69 -55.46 12.97
CA GLU A 65 -46.96 -56.85 12.53
C GLU A 65 -47.63 -57.73 13.61
N CYS A 66 -47.49 -57.42 14.90
CA CYS A 66 -48.16 -58.14 15.99
C CYS A 66 -49.62 -57.71 16.22
N GLY A 67 -50.15 -56.84 15.35
CA GLY A 67 -51.46 -56.21 15.45
C GLY A 67 -51.57 -55.09 16.49
N GLY A 68 -50.44 -54.55 16.97
CA GLY A 68 -50.40 -53.42 17.91
C GLY A 68 -50.14 -52.08 17.21
N GLU A 69 -50.45 -50.97 17.87
CA GLU A 69 -50.07 -49.63 17.41
C GLU A 69 -48.62 -49.29 17.81
N MET A 70 -47.91 -48.50 16.99
CA MET A 70 -46.60 -47.94 17.30
C MET A 70 -46.66 -46.42 17.41
N ARG A 71 -45.96 -45.86 18.41
CA ARG A 71 -45.79 -44.42 18.58
C ARG A 71 -44.33 -44.01 18.47
N ARG A 72 -44.09 -42.81 17.94
CA ARG A 72 -42.75 -42.22 17.86
C ARG A 72 -42.18 -42.02 19.27
N VAL A 73 -40.87 -42.18 19.43
CA VAL A 73 -40.18 -41.67 20.62
C VAL A 73 -40.33 -40.14 20.68
N PRO A 74 -40.47 -39.48 21.84
CA PRO A 74 -40.72 -38.04 21.88
C PRO A 74 -39.47 -37.19 21.56
N ASP A 75 -38.28 -37.80 21.63
CA ASP A 75 -36.99 -37.13 21.52
C ASP A 75 -36.74 -36.55 20.11
N VAL A 76 -35.98 -35.45 20.08
CA VAL A 76 -35.38 -34.87 18.87
C VAL A 76 -33.89 -35.18 18.83
N VAL A 77 -33.27 -34.96 17.67
CA VAL A 77 -31.84 -35.18 17.45
C VAL A 77 -31.01 -34.00 18.02
N ASP A 78 -29.79 -34.29 18.44
CA ASP A 78 -28.75 -33.30 18.74
C ASP A 78 -28.45 -32.42 17.53
N VAL A 79 -28.38 -31.10 17.71
CA VAL A 79 -28.17 -30.11 16.63
C VAL A 79 -26.87 -30.34 15.85
N TRP A 80 -25.89 -30.99 16.47
CA TRP A 80 -24.62 -31.38 15.84
C TRP A 80 -24.77 -32.51 14.82
N MET A 81 -25.83 -33.31 14.89
CA MET A 81 -26.17 -34.29 13.85
C MET A 81 -26.77 -33.58 12.64
N ASP A 82 -27.61 -32.57 12.88
CA ASP A 82 -28.20 -31.74 11.82
C ASP A 82 -27.08 -31.09 11.01
N SER A 83 -26.14 -30.41 11.69
CA SER A 83 -24.98 -29.80 11.03
C SER A 83 -23.99 -30.83 10.50
N GLY A 84 -23.87 -32.00 11.14
CA GLY A 84 -23.01 -33.11 10.68
C GLY A 84 -23.50 -33.75 9.38
N ALA A 85 -24.81 -33.72 9.09
CA ALA A 85 -25.38 -34.18 7.83
C ALA A 85 -25.42 -33.09 6.75
N ALA A 86 -25.05 -31.84 7.08
CA ALA A 86 -25.26 -30.69 6.21
C ALA A 86 -24.61 -30.83 4.83
N SER A 87 -23.45 -31.50 4.71
CA SER A 87 -22.72 -31.57 3.44
C SER A 87 -23.41 -32.37 2.34
N TRP A 88 -24.37 -33.24 2.67
CA TRP A 88 -25.18 -33.96 1.68
C TRP A 88 -26.67 -33.66 1.80
N ALA A 89 -27.15 -33.27 2.98
CA ALA A 89 -28.52 -32.82 3.17
C ALA A 89 -28.80 -31.53 2.38
N SER A 90 -27.83 -30.62 2.27
CA SER A 90 -27.94 -29.40 1.44
C SER A 90 -28.07 -29.70 -0.06
N LEU A 91 -27.50 -30.82 -0.51
CA LEU A 91 -27.63 -31.33 -1.88
C LEU A 91 -28.92 -32.15 -2.07
N ALA A 92 -29.76 -32.26 -1.03
CA ALA A 92 -30.96 -33.09 -0.98
C ALA A 92 -30.69 -34.57 -1.28
N TYR A 93 -29.51 -35.09 -0.93
CA TYR A 93 -29.24 -36.52 -0.96
C TYR A 93 -30.16 -37.27 0.03
N PRO A 94 -30.76 -38.41 -0.34
CA PRO A 94 -30.52 -39.21 -1.55
C PRO A 94 -31.41 -38.87 -2.75
N LYS A 95 -32.26 -37.84 -2.69
CA LYS A 95 -33.20 -37.51 -3.79
C LYS A 95 -32.49 -36.97 -5.04
N ARG A 96 -31.36 -36.29 -4.88
CA ARG A 96 -30.53 -35.76 -5.99
C ARG A 96 -29.11 -36.32 -5.89
N ALA A 97 -28.95 -37.58 -6.28
CA ALA A 97 -27.66 -38.27 -6.21
C ALA A 97 -26.59 -37.65 -7.13
N GLU A 98 -26.99 -37.16 -8.30
CA GLU A 98 -26.07 -36.53 -9.26
C GLU A 98 -25.39 -35.27 -8.69
N GLU A 99 -26.13 -34.39 -7.99
CA GLU A 99 -25.55 -33.22 -7.31
C GLU A 99 -24.58 -33.64 -6.20
N PHE A 100 -24.89 -34.72 -5.49
CA PHE A 100 -23.98 -35.27 -4.48
C PHE A 100 -22.68 -35.77 -5.12
N GLU A 101 -22.74 -36.50 -6.23
CA GLU A 101 -21.56 -37.01 -6.92
C GLU A 101 -20.69 -35.89 -7.52
N GLU A 102 -21.30 -34.79 -7.95
CA GLU A 102 -20.59 -33.64 -8.52
C GLU A 102 -19.89 -32.79 -7.44
N TRP A 103 -20.60 -32.46 -6.35
CA TRP A 103 -20.18 -31.44 -5.40
C TRP A 103 -19.58 -31.99 -4.10
N TRP A 104 -19.73 -33.29 -3.80
CA TRP A 104 -19.22 -33.91 -2.58
C TRP A 104 -18.03 -34.85 -2.87
N PRO A 105 -16.94 -34.81 -2.07
CA PRO A 105 -16.68 -33.93 -0.93
C PRO A 105 -16.24 -32.52 -1.35
N VAL A 106 -16.47 -31.53 -0.48
CA VAL A 106 -16.09 -30.13 -0.74
C VAL A 106 -14.58 -29.93 -0.70
N ASP A 107 -14.04 -28.98 -1.48
CA ASP A 107 -12.59 -28.76 -1.56
C ASP A 107 -12.00 -28.10 -0.31
N LEU A 108 -12.74 -27.17 0.30
CA LEU A 108 -12.31 -26.38 1.45
C LEU A 108 -13.47 -26.17 2.43
N ILE A 109 -13.17 -26.31 3.73
CA ILE A 109 -14.00 -25.85 4.83
C ILE A 109 -13.19 -24.90 5.72
N LEU A 110 -13.81 -23.81 6.17
CA LEU A 110 -13.15 -22.73 6.90
C LEU A 110 -14.03 -22.27 8.05
N GLU A 111 -13.55 -22.41 9.28
CA GLU A 111 -14.23 -21.92 10.50
C GLU A 111 -13.22 -21.65 11.63
N GLY A 112 -13.71 -21.17 12.77
CA GLY A 112 -12.92 -20.98 13.97
C GLY A 112 -12.36 -22.29 14.53
N HIS A 113 -11.23 -22.21 15.24
CA HIS A 113 -10.57 -23.39 15.82
C HIS A 113 -11.42 -24.13 16.87
N ASP A 114 -12.46 -23.49 17.43
CA ASP A 114 -13.46 -24.12 18.30
C ASP A 114 -14.25 -25.22 17.57
N GLN A 115 -14.33 -25.18 16.24
CA GLN A 115 -15.04 -26.19 15.43
C GLN A 115 -14.32 -27.54 15.35
N THR A 116 -13.08 -27.66 15.84
CA THR A 116 -12.39 -28.96 15.97
C THR A 116 -13.15 -29.96 16.86
N ARG A 117 -14.01 -29.48 17.77
CA ARG A 117 -14.92 -30.30 18.59
C ARG A 117 -16.39 -30.11 18.23
N GLY A 118 -16.68 -29.21 17.31
CA GLY A 118 -18.01 -28.90 16.79
C GLY A 118 -18.16 -29.44 15.38
N TRP A 119 -18.32 -28.53 14.43
CA TRP A 119 -18.78 -28.87 13.08
C TRP A 119 -17.78 -29.71 12.29
N PHE A 120 -16.47 -29.43 12.38
CA PHE A 120 -15.47 -30.24 11.68
C PHE A 120 -15.53 -31.70 12.12
N TYR A 121 -15.68 -31.92 13.42
CA TYR A 121 -15.77 -33.26 14.00
C TYR A 121 -17.05 -33.97 13.56
N THR A 122 -18.20 -33.29 13.64
CA THR A 122 -19.50 -33.93 13.38
C THR A 122 -19.69 -34.22 11.89
N LEU A 123 -19.28 -33.31 11.01
CA LEU A 123 -19.21 -33.56 9.57
C LEU A 123 -18.37 -34.79 9.25
N MET A 124 -17.14 -34.87 9.77
CA MET A 124 -16.25 -35.99 9.52
C MET A 124 -16.83 -37.31 10.03
N VAL A 125 -17.33 -37.34 11.26
CA VAL A 125 -17.90 -38.55 11.86
C VAL A 125 -19.12 -39.01 11.08
N CYS A 126 -20.06 -38.13 10.76
CA CYS A 126 -21.26 -38.50 10.03
C CYS A 126 -20.93 -38.92 8.59
N GLY A 127 -20.00 -38.24 7.91
CA GLY A 127 -19.53 -38.61 6.58
C GLY A 127 -18.88 -39.99 6.53
N VAL A 128 -18.01 -40.30 7.50
CA VAL A 128 -17.37 -41.63 7.59
C VAL A 128 -18.39 -42.72 7.91
N ILE A 129 -19.36 -42.46 8.80
CA ILE A 129 -20.42 -43.43 9.13
C ILE A 129 -21.32 -43.70 7.92
N ALA A 130 -21.69 -42.66 7.17
CA ALA A 130 -22.65 -42.77 6.08
C ALA A 130 -22.02 -43.23 4.75
N PHE A 131 -20.77 -42.83 4.48
CA PHE A 131 -20.15 -42.94 3.15
C PHE A 131 -18.70 -43.43 3.17
N ASP A 132 -18.15 -43.78 4.34
CA ASP A 132 -16.74 -44.19 4.50
C ASP A 132 -15.73 -43.14 3.95
N SER A 133 -16.09 -41.85 4.00
CA SER A 133 -15.26 -40.76 3.48
C SER A 133 -15.46 -39.45 4.26
N CYS A 134 -14.42 -38.61 4.26
CA CYS A 134 -14.47 -37.28 4.85
C CYS A 134 -15.21 -36.32 3.92
N PRO A 135 -16.13 -35.46 4.42
CA PRO A 135 -16.93 -34.59 3.56
C PRO A 135 -16.18 -33.36 3.03
N TYR A 136 -14.90 -33.19 3.39
CA TYR A 136 -14.04 -32.09 2.94
C TYR A 136 -12.62 -32.59 2.63
N ARG A 137 -11.94 -31.94 1.68
CA ARG A 137 -10.55 -32.24 1.29
C ARG A 137 -9.53 -31.42 2.08
N THR A 138 -9.83 -30.16 2.36
CA THR A 138 -8.94 -29.22 3.06
C THR A 138 -9.69 -28.52 4.20
N VAL A 139 -9.03 -28.36 5.34
CA VAL A 139 -9.54 -27.57 6.49
C VAL A 139 -8.61 -26.39 6.72
N LEU A 140 -9.18 -25.18 6.78
CA LEU A 140 -8.50 -23.99 7.29
C LEU A 140 -9.18 -23.54 8.59
N MET A 141 -8.39 -23.26 9.61
CA MET A 141 -8.91 -22.75 10.88
C MET A 141 -8.46 -21.31 11.06
N HIS A 142 -9.39 -20.43 11.47
CA HIS A 142 -9.06 -19.07 11.83
C HIS A 142 -9.04 -18.83 13.35
N GLY A 143 -8.32 -17.78 13.76
CA GLY A 143 -8.35 -17.28 15.14
C GLY A 143 -9.65 -16.51 15.46
N PHE A 144 -9.79 -16.06 16.70
CA PHE A 144 -10.89 -15.18 17.11
C PHE A 144 -10.55 -13.70 16.91
N THR A 145 -11.58 -12.89 16.78
CA THR A 145 -11.45 -11.43 16.89
C THR A 145 -11.52 -11.01 18.36
N LEU A 146 -10.49 -10.30 18.81
CA LEU A 146 -10.31 -9.79 20.16
C LEU A 146 -10.38 -8.26 20.16
N ASP A 147 -10.64 -7.67 21.32
CA ASP A 147 -10.52 -6.22 21.48
C ASP A 147 -9.05 -5.75 21.38
N GLN A 148 -8.85 -4.43 21.34
CA GLN A 148 -7.51 -3.82 21.23
C GLN A 148 -6.51 -4.21 22.34
N TYR A 149 -7.00 -4.77 23.46
CA TYR A 149 -6.18 -5.25 24.58
C TYR A 149 -6.01 -6.78 24.57
N GLY A 150 -6.50 -7.47 23.54
CA GLY A 150 -6.45 -8.92 23.41
C GLY A 150 -7.47 -9.65 24.27
N ARG A 151 -8.56 -8.99 24.70
CA ARG A 151 -9.64 -9.64 25.47
C ARG A 151 -10.75 -10.07 24.54
N ALA A 152 -11.42 -11.17 24.87
CA ALA A 152 -12.65 -11.57 24.19
C ALA A 152 -13.71 -10.46 24.27
N MET A 153 -14.43 -10.26 23.17
CA MET A 153 -15.50 -9.26 23.10
C MET A 153 -16.77 -9.79 23.77
N HIS A 154 -17.27 -9.08 24.78
CA HIS A 154 -18.48 -9.45 25.53
C HIS A 154 -19.38 -8.24 25.76
N LYS A 155 -20.70 -8.41 25.53
CA LYS A 155 -21.68 -7.33 25.71
C LYS A 155 -21.62 -6.72 27.12
N SER A 156 -21.39 -7.54 28.14
CA SER A 156 -21.28 -7.11 29.55
C SER A 156 -20.06 -6.24 29.83
N LEU A 157 -18.99 -6.35 29.02
CA LEU A 157 -17.78 -5.53 29.14
C LEU A 157 -17.85 -4.25 28.30
N GLY A 158 -18.88 -4.08 27.47
CA GLY A 158 -19.04 -2.93 26.58
C GLY A 158 -17.93 -2.81 25.52
N ASN A 159 -17.17 -3.87 25.27
CA ASN A 159 -16.04 -3.90 24.34
C ASN A 159 -16.36 -4.62 23.01
N VAL A 160 -17.65 -4.90 22.75
CA VAL A 160 -18.10 -5.48 21.48
C VAL A 160 -18.10 -4.40 20.42
N ILE A 161 -17.54 -4.72 19.26
CA ILE A 161 -17.61 -3.89 18.07
C ILE A 161 -18.32 -4.73 17.02
N TYR A 162 -19.44 -4.23 16.52
CA TYR A 162 -20.22 -4.92 15.51
C TYR A 162 -19.69 -4.59 14.10
N PRO A 163 -19.64 -5.56 13.17
CA PRO A 163 -19.23 -5.31 11.78
C PRO A 163 -20.01 -4.16 11.12
N GLU A 164 -21.29 -4.02 11.43
CA GLU A 164 -22.16 -2.95 10.93
C GLU A 164 -21.62 -1.56 11.27
N GLU A 165 -21.08 -1.37 12.48
CA GLU A 165 -20.48 -0.11 12.90
C GLU A 165 -19.25 0.26 12.08
N VAL A 166 -18.46 -0.74 11.67
CA VAL A 166 -17.28 -0.52 10.82
C VAL A 166 -17.71 -0.21 9.39
N ILE A 167 -18.68 -0.97 8.87
CA ILE A 167 -19.21 -0.82 7.52
C ILE A 167 -19.83 0.56 7.33
N GLU A 168 -20.61 1.06 8.29
CA GLU A 168 -21.22 2.38 8.23
C GLU A 168 -20.19 3.52 8.23
N LYS A 169 -19.08 3.36 8.97
CA LYS A 169 -18.06 4.41 9.10
C LYS A 169 -17.02 4.41 7.97
N LEU A 170 -16.56 3.23 7.56
CA LEU A 170 -15.38 3.08 6.69
C LEU A 170 -15.64 2.23 5.44
N GLY A 171 -16.75 1.49 5.40
CA GLY A 171 -17.13 0.65 4.25
C GLY A 171 -16.70 -0.80 4.36
N ARG A 172 -17.33 -1.65 3.53
CA ARG A 172 -17.17 -3.11 3.54
C ARG A 172 -15.77 -3.56 3.13
N ASP A 173 -15.21 -2.94 2.10
CA ASP A 173 -13.89 -3.32 1.58
C ASP A 173 -12.76 -2.95 2.55
N VAL A 174 -12.93 -1.89 3.34
CA VAL A 174 -11.97 -1.56 4.41
C VAL A 174 -11.95 -2.65 5.47
N LEU A 175 -13.12 -3.12 5.92
CA LEU A 175 -13.21 -4.23 6.86
C LEU A 175 -12.59 -5.51 6.28
N ARG A 176 -12.92 -5.85 5.02
CA ARG A 176 -12.36 -7.03 4.35
C ARG A 176 -10.85 -6.97 4.22
N ILE A 177 -10.30 -5.87 3.72
CA ILE A 177 -8.84 -5.71 3.58
C ILE A 177 -8.19 -5.79 4.96
N TYR A 178 -8.75 -5.13 5.96
CA TYR A 178 -8.25 -5.20 7.33
C TYR A 178 -8.16 -6.63 7.85
N GLU A 179 -9.25 -7.39 7.80
CA GLU A 179 -9.27 -8.79 8.25
C GLU A 179 -8.34 -9.66 7.42
N LEU A 180 -8.39 -9.52 6.09
CA LEU A 180 -7.62 -10.36 5.18
C LEU A 180 -6.13 -10.08 5.22
N GLN A 181 -5.66 -8.92 5.68
CA GLN A 181 -4.23 -8.64 5.87
C GLN A 181 -3.64 -9.32 7.11
N HIS A 182 -4.46 -9.85 8.01
CA HIS A 182 -3.99 -10.55 9.21
C HIS A 182 -3.83 -12.05 8.95
N THR A 183 -2.84 -12.66 9.63
CA THR A 183 -2.60 -14.10 9.54
C THR A 183 -3.86 -14.85 9.94
N THR A 184 -4.42 -15.66 9.04
CA THR A 184 -5.75 -16.25 9.23
C THR A 184 -5.86 -17.10 10.50
N TRP A 185 -4.85 -17.91 10.80
CA TRP A 185 -4.85 -18.83 11.96
C TRP A 185 -4.40 -18.19 13.28
N GLU A 186 -4.17 -16.88 13.32
CA GLU A 186 -3.88 -16.13 14.55
C GLU A 186 -5.11 -15.32 14.98
N ASP A 187 -5.18 -14.99 16.27
CA ASP A 187 -6.24 -14.12 16.77
C ASP A 187 -6.03 -12.67 16.27
N LEU A 188 -7.09 -12.07 15.74
CA LEU A 188 -7.11 -10.69 15.25
C LEU A 188 -7.37 -9.73 16.42
N ARG A 189 -6.45 -8.79 16.67
CA ARG A 189 -6.67 -7.72 17.66
C ARG A 189 -7.26 -6.50 16.97
N PHE A 190 -8.54 -6.27 17.19
CA PHE A 190 -9.27 -5.19 16.54
C PHE A 190 -8.80 -3.80 17.00
N THR A 191 -8.43 -2.92 16.06
CA THR A 191 -8.17 -1.50 16.35
C THR A 191 -8.76 -0.57 15.28
N TRP A 192 -9.42 0.51 15.72
CA TRP A 192 -9.94 1.54 14.81
C TRP A 192 -8.84 2.25 14.02
N ARG A 193 -7.67 2.44 14.63
CA ARG A 193 -6.52 3.11 14.01
C ARG A 193 -6.01 2.37 12.77
N GLU A 194 -5.97 1.04 12.81
CA GLU A 194 -5.52 0.24 11.66
C GLU A 194 -6.56 0.25 10.54
N LEU A 195 -7.85 0.22 10.85
CA LEU A 195 -8.91 0.39 9.85
C LEU A 195 -8.85 1.77 9.17
N GLU A 196 -8.60 2.84 9.93
CA GLU A 196 -8.40 4.19 9.37
C GLU A 196 -7.16 4.23 8.45
N GLU A 197 -6.10 3.50 8.79
CA GLU A 197 -4.93 3.37 7.93
C GLU A 197 -5.25 2.63 6.62
N VAL A 198 -5.98 1.52 6.69
CA VAL A 198 -6.46 0.80 5.51
C VAL A 198 -7.34 1.70 4.63
N PHE A 199 -8.23 2.49 5.24
CA PHE A 199 -9.04 3.47 4.50
C PHE A 199 -8.16 4.54 3.82
N ARG A 200 -7.13 5.07 4.49
CA ARG A 200 -6.18 6.02 3.86
C ARG A 200 -5.45 5.39 2.68
N GLN A 201 -4.96 4.15 2.83
CA GLN A 201 -4.30 3.41 1.76
C GLN A 201 -5.25 3.20 0.58
N LEU A 202 -6.49 2.80 0.84
CA LEU A 202 -7.49 2.59 -0.21
C LEU A 202 -7.82 3.88 -0.97
N ASN A 203 -7.84 5.03 -0.29
CA ASN A 203 -7.97 6.34 -0.95
C ASN A 203 -6.76 6.66 -1.85
N ILE A 204 -5.54 6.31 -1.44
CA ILE A 204 -4.35 6.46 -2.29
C ILE A 204 -4.49 5.59 -3.55
N VAL A 205 -4.96 4.34 -3.40
CA VAL A 205 -5.23 3.44 -4.51
C VAL A 205 -6.28 4.04 -5.45
N TRP A 206 -7.43 4.49 -4.93
CA TRP A 206 -8.46 5.15 -5.72
C TRP A 206 -7.92 6.35 -6.52
N ASN A 207 -7.18 7.23 -5.86
CA ASN A 207 -6.59 8.41 -6.51
C ASN A 207 -5.57 8.03 -7.60
N THR A 208 -4.90 6.89 -7.45
CA THR A 208 -3.96 6.36 -8.45
C THR A 208 -4.69 5.92 -9.73
N TYR A 209 -5.82 5.21 -9.60
CA TYR A 209 -6.67 4.87 -10.75
C TYR A 209 -7.32 6.10 -11.38
N TYR A 210 -7.80 7.03 -10.56
CA TYR A 210 -8.37 8.28 -11.04
C TYR A 210 -7.35 9.11 -11.83
N PHE A 211 -6.13 9.25 -11.30
CA PHE A 211 -5.02 9.89 -12.02
C PHE A 211 -4.80 9.23 -13.38
N ALA A 212 -4.60 7.91 -13.43
CA ALA A 212 -4.35 7.22 -14.69
C ALA A 212 -5.50 7.43 -15.69
N SER A 213 -6.74 7.24 -15.25
CA SER A 213 -7.94 7.45 -16.08
C SER A 213 -8.02 8.87 -16.64
N LEU A 214 -7.86 9.88 -15.79
CA LEU A 214 -7.96 11.28 -16.18
C LEU A 214 -6.95 11.63 -17.29
N TYR A 215 -5.68 11.34 -17.08
CA TYR A 215 -4.63 11.72 -18.05
C TYR A 215 -4.70 10.89 -19.33
N MET A 216 -4.97 9.59 -19.24
CA MET A 216 -5.15 8.73 -20.41
C MET A 216 -6.33 9.20 -21.28
N ASN A 217 -7.45 9.59 -20.66
CA ASN A 217 -8.62 10.10 -21.40
C ASN A 217 -8.35 11.47 -22.04
N LEU A 218 -7.68 12.39 -21.32
CA LEU A 218 -7.31 13.70 -21.86
C LEU A 218 -6.42 13.58 -23.11
N ASP A 219 -5.54 12.59 -23.12
CA ASP A 219 -4.62 12.34 -24.24
C ASP A 219 -5.17 11.37 -25.28
N GLY A 220 -6.41 10.88 -25.14
CA GLY A 220 -7.01 9.93 -26.07
C GLY A 220 -6.26 8.59 -26.17
N PHE A 221 -5.62 8.15 -25.08
CA PHE A 221 -4.86 6.90 -25.04
C PHE A 221 -5.77 5.69 -25.31
N ASP A 222 -5.35 4.86 -26.28
CA ASP A 222 -6.05 3.65 -26.69
C ASP A 222 -5.22 2.40 -26.30
N PRO A 223 -5.66 1.63 -25.28
CA PRO A 223 -4.91 0.46 -24.81
C PRO A 223 -4.88 -0.70 -25.82
N GLU A 224 -5.80 -0.77 -26.79
CA GLU A 224 -5.75 -1.78 -27.84
C GLU A 224 -4.65 -1.47 -28.87
N LYS A 225 -4.46 -0.18 -29.18
CA LYS A 225 -3.39 0.28 -30.09
C LYS A 225 -2.02 0.34 -29.42
N HIS A 226 -1.96 0.72 -28.16
CA HIS A 226 -0.72 1.02 -27.45
C HIS A 226 -0.57 0.13 -26.21
N HIS A 227 0.02 -1.04 -26.42
CA HIS A 227 0.32 -2.02 -25.37
C HIS A 227 1.83 -2.18 -25.14
N VAL A 228 2.23 -2.72 -23.99
CA VAL A 228 3.62 -2.80 -23.52
C VAL A 228 4.55 -3.46 -24.55
N GLU A 229 4.10 -4.53 -25.20
CA GLU A 229 4.87 -5.28 -26.20
C GLU A 229 5.15 -4.43 -27.46
N SER A 230 4.20 -3.59 -27.87
CA SER A 230 4.38 -2.67 -29.00
C SER A 230 5.37 -1.53 -28.72
N LEU A 231 5.55 -1.19 -27.43
CA LEU A 231 6.32 -0.03 -26.97
C LEU A 231 7.61 -0.41 -26.23
N THR A 232 8.03 -1.67 -26.27
CA THR A 232 9.17 -2.18 -25.49
C THR A 232 10.48 -1.38 -25.68
N LYS A 233 10.70 -0.84 -26.90
CA LYS A 233 11.87 -0.01 -27.23
C LYS A 233 11.86 1.36 -26.56
N HIS A 234 10.69 1.85 -26.16
CA HIS A 234 10.47 3.17 -25.57
C HIS A 234 10.29 3.13 -24.04
N LEU A 235 10.24 1.93 -23.44
CA LEU A 235 10.20 1.76 -21.99
C LEU A 235 11.50 2.27 -21.37
N LYS A 236 11.37 3.20 -20.41
CA LYS A 236 12.47 3.69 -19.56
C LYS A 236 12.77 2.70 -18.43
N PRO A 237 13.91 2.83 -17.73
CA PRO A 237 14.26 1.93 -16.63
C PRO A 237 13.17 1.82 -15.55
N GLU A 238 12.51 2.91 -15.18
CA GLU A 238 11.42 2.89 -14.21
C GLU A 238 10.17 2.13 -14.71
N ASP A 239 9.90 2.11 -16.03
CA ASP A 239 8.79 1.35 -16.60
C ASP A 239 9.09 -0.15 -16.56
N ARG A 240 10.29 -0.53 -17.01
CA ARG A 240 10.78 -1.92 -17.02
C ARG A 240 10.88 -2.48 -15.61
N TRP A 241 11.33 -1.66 -14.67
CA TRP A 241 11.41 -2.02 -13.27
C TRP A 241 10.03 -2.34 -12.70
N LEU A 242 9.04 -1.46 -12.91
CA LEU A 242 7.70 -1.68 -12.37
C LEU A 242 7.07 -2.94 -12.97
N LEU A 243 7.19 -3.13 -14.28
CA LEU A 243 6.72 -4.33 -14.97
C LEU A 243 7.37 -5.60 -14.42
N SER A 244 8.70 -5.60 -14.22
CA SER A 244 9.44 -6.73 -13.64
C SER A 244 8.93 -7.09 -12.25
N LYS A 245 8.88 -6.11 -11.35
CA LYS A 245 8.40 -6.31 -9.98
C LYS A 245 6.95 -6.80 -9.96
N PHE A 246 6.13 -6.29 -10.87
CA PHE A 246 4.74 -6.67 -11.01
C PHE A 246 4.56 -8.14 -11.44
N GLN A 247 5.39 -8.66 -12.35
CA GLN A 247 5.33 -10.08 -12.73
C GLN A 247 5.56 -11.01 -11.54
N ARG A 248 6.53 -10.68 -10.67
CA ARG A 248 6.75 -11.42 -9.42
C ARG A 248 5.55 -11.32 -8.48
N LEU A 249 4.92 -10.15 -8.39
CA LEU A 249 3.73 -9.97 -7.58
C LEU A 249 2.59 -10.87 -8.07
N ILE A 250 2.36 -10.97 -9.38
CA ILE A 250 1.36 -11.90 -9.95
C ILE A 250 1.66 -13.35 -9.55
N ALA A 251 2.92 -13.78 -9.74
CA ALA A 251 3.34 -15.15 -9.41
C ALA A 251 3.15 -15.46 -7.92
N ASN A 252 3.64 -14.58 -7.05
CA ASN A 252 3.55 -14.74 -5.59
C ASN A 252 2.10 -14.71 -5.12
N THR A 253 1.28 -13.78 -5.63
CA THR A 253 -0.15 -13.67 -5.27
C THR A 253 -0.89 -14.95 -5.65
N LYS A 254 -0.69 -15.47 -6.86
CA LYS A 254 -1.29 -16.75 -7.29
C LYS A 254 -0.89 -17.90 -6.35
N GLN A 255 0.38 -17.98 -5.98
CA GLN A 255 0.87 -18.99 -5.05
C GLN A 255 0.25 -18.84 -3.65
N TRP A 256 0.18 -17.62 -3.11
CA TRP A 256 -0.39 -17.37 -1.79
C TRP A 256 -1.87 -17.70 -1.73
N PHE A 257 -2.66 -17.39 -2.76
CA PHE A 257 -4.05 -17.82 -2.84
C PHE A 257 -4.17 -19.36 -2.87
N ALA A 258 -3.37 -20.03 -3.68
CA ALA A 258 -3.36 -21.50 -3.74
C ALA A 258 -2.96 -22.16 -2.40
N GLN A 259 -2.18 -21.46 -1.57
CA GLN A 259 -1.76 -21.90 -0.24
C GLN A 259 -2.66 -21.38 0.89
N LEU A 260 -3.78 -20.73 0.57
CA LEU A 260 -4.70 -20.09 1.54
C LEU A 260 -4.02 -19.02 2.42
N GLN A 261 -2.93 -18.42 1.94
CA GLN A 261 -2.19 -17.33 2.58
C GLN A 261 -2.62 -15.96 2.05
N VAL A 262 -3.93 -15.71 2.00
CA VAL A 262 -4.52 -14.48 1.42
C VAL A 262 -3.95 -13.21 2.07
N PHE A 263 -3.48 -13.29 3.31
CA PHE A 263 -2.83 -12.19 4.02
C PHE A 263 -1.52 -11.71 3.43
N ASN A 264 -0.72 -12.60 2.85
CA ASN A 264 0.49 -12.19 2.14
C ASN A 264 0.12 -11.46 0.84
N ALA A 265 -0.88 -11.96 0.11
CA ALA A 265 -1.41 -11.33 -1.08
C ALA A 265 -1.98 -9.93 -0.80
N ALA A 266 -2.86 -9.81 0.20
CA ALA A 266 -3.52 -8.55 0.54
C ALA A 266 -2.53 -7.47 0.98
N LYS A 267 -1.51 -7.84 1.78
CA LYS A 267 -0.43 -6.93 2.17
C LYS A 267 0.39 -6.49 0.97
N ALA A 268 0.90 -7.45 0.18
CA ALA A 268 1.79 -7.16 -0.94
C ALA A 268 1.11 -6.34 -2.05
N LEU A 269 -0.16 -6.60 -2.36
CA LEU A 269 -0.93 -5.83 -3.35
C LEU A 269 -1.14 -4.39 -2.90
N MET A 270 -1.56 -4.18 -1.65
CA MET A 270 -1.77 -2.83 -1.11
C MET A 270 -0.46 -2.05 -1.02
N GLU A 271 0.61 -2.67 -0.51
CA GLU A 271 1.94 -2.08 -0.44
C GLU A 271 2.46 -1.71 -1.84
N PHE A 272 2.32 -2.60 -2.82
CA PHE A 272 2.74 -2.32 -4.19
C PHE A 272 1.98 -1.14 -4.82
N LEU A 273 0.66 -1.09 -4.69
CA LEU A 273 -0.13 0.01 -5.24
C LEU A 273 0.21 1.35 -4.57
N VAL A 274 0.47 1.36 -3.26
CA VAL A 274 0.77 2.57 -2.50
C VAL A 274 2.23 3.00 -2.67
N GLU A 275 3.19 2.14 -2.37
CA GLU A 275 4.61 2.48 -2.31
C GLU A 275 5.26 2.46 -3.69
N ASP A 276 4.95 1.47 -4.53
CA ASP A 276 5.60 1.30 -5.83
C ASP A 276 4.91 2.10 -6.94
N VAL A 277 3.59 2.00 -7.06
CA VAL A 277 2.86 2.69 -8.13
C VAL A 277 2.64 4.16 -7.78
N SER A 278 1.99 4.44 -6.64
CA SER A 278 1.57 5.81 -6.30
C SER A 278 2.74 6.70 -5.86
N ARG A 279 3.51 6.29 -4.85
CA ARG A 279 4.55 7.15 -4.23
C ARG A 279 5.84 7.22 -5.03
N TRP A 280 6.14 6.20 -5.82
CA TRP A 280 7.39 6.13 -6.59
C TRP A 280 7.18 6.29 -8.09
N TYR A 281 6.46 5.37 -8.74
CA TYR A 281 6.40 5.33 -10.20
C TYR A 281 5.67 6.54 -10.79
N ILE A 282 4.49 6.91 -10.27
CA ILE A 282 3.78 8.12 -10.71
C ILE A 282 4.66 9.37 -10.55
N ARG A 283 5.44 9.45 -9.46
CA ARG A 283 6.39 10.55 -9.24
C ARG A 283 7.50 10.57 -10.29
N ALA A 284 8.04 9.40 -10.66
CA ALA A 284 9.08 9.24 -11.67
C ALA A 284 8.61 9.61 -13.07
N ILE A 285 7.35 9.30 -13.42
CA ILE A 285 6.83 9.52 -14.77
C ILE A 285 6.08 10.85 -14.94
N ARG A 286 5.85 11.61 -13.86
CA ARG A 286 4.99 12.81 -13.87
C ARG A 286 5.33 13.80 -14.98
N ARG A 287 6.63 14.05 -15.23
CA ARG A 287 7.07 14.93 -16.32
C ARG A 287 6.71 14.36 -17.69
N ARG A 288 6.86 13.04 -17.90
CA ARG A 288 6.53 12.37 -19.17
C ARG A 288 5.03 12.42 -19.46
N THR A 289 4.19 12.33 -18.43
CA THR A 289 2.73 12.37 -18.58
C THR A 289 2.18 13.79 -18.79
N TRP A 290 2.97 14.84 -18.47
CA TRP A 290 2.55 16.24 -18.63
C TRP A 290 2.80 16.81 -20.04
N ILE A 291 3.65 16.15 -20.84
CA ILE A 291 3.98 16.59 -22.20
C ILE A 291 2.71 16.58 -23.06
N GLU A 292 2.30 17.73 -23.61
CA GLU A 292 1.08 17.82 -24.45
C GLU A 292 1.21 17.04 -25.78
N ALA A 293 2.44 16.82 -26.28
CA ALA A 293 2.68 16.08 -27.51
C ALA A 293 2.57 14.55 -27.32
N GLU A 294 2.09 13.85 -28.36
CA GLU A 294 2.22 12.39 -28.46
C GLU A 294 3.69 12.00 -28.58
N ALA A 295 4.28 11.58 -27.46
CA ALA A 295 5.64 11.05 -27.40
C ALA A 295 5.60 9.53 -27.17
N PRO A 296 6.38 8.71 -27.90
CA PRO A 296 6.43 7.26 -27.67
C PRO A 296 6.78 6.87 -26.23
N GLU A 297 7.61 7.66 -25.55
CA GLU A 297 7.97 7.46 -24.13
C GLU A 297 6.82 7.74 -23.16
N LYS A 298 5.90 8.65 -23.52
CA LYS A 298 4.67 8.96 -22.78
C LYS A 298 3.67 7.80 -22.93
N LEU A 299 3.46 7.35 -24.16
CA LEU A 299 2.62 6.17 -24.44
C LEU A 299 3.16 4.92 -23.74
N ALA A 300 4.48 4.74 -23.66
CA ALA A 300 5.11 3.65 -22.91
C ALA A 300 4.78 3.70 -21.40
N ALA A 301 4.80 4.89 -20.79
CA ALA A 301 4.40 5.07 -19.39
C ALA A 301 2.91 4.77 -19.18
N TYR A 302 2.04 5.21 -20.10
CA TYR A 302 0.61 4.90 -20.05
C TYR A 302 0.32 3.42 -20.23
N ALA A 303 0.93 2.76 -21.21
CA ALA A 303 0.78 1.32 -21.40
C ALA A 303 1.23 0.53 -20.16
N THR A 304 2.31 0.97 -19.52
CA THR A 304 2.81 0.37 -18.27
C THR A 304 1.83 0.57 -17.12
N LEU A 305 1.34 1.80 -16.89
CA LEU A 305 0.32 2.07 -15.87
C LEU A 305 -0.94 1.26 -16.12
N TYR A 306 -1.44 1.23 -17.35
CA TYR A 306 -2.66 0.52 -17.71
C TYR A 306 -2.54 -0.97 -17.42
N GLU A 307 -1.48 -1.63 -17.90
CA GLU A 307 -1.22 -3.06 -17.68
C GLU A 307 -1.17 -3.39 -16.17
N VAL A 308 -0.39 -2.62 -15.42
CA VAL A 308 -0.17 -2.84 -13.99
C VAL A 308 -1.47 -2.62 -13.20
N LEU A 309 -2.16 -1.52 -13.45
CA LEU A 309 -3.40 -1.17 -12.73
C LEU A 309 -4.52 -2.16 -13.09
N TYR A 310 -4.72 -2.49 -14.36
CA TYR A 310 -5.79 -3.40 -14.77
C TYR A 310 -5.60 -4.80 -14.19
N ALA A 311 -4.38 -5.35 -14.25
CA ALA A 311 -4.11 -6.67 -13.68
C ALA A 311 -4.09 -6.66 -12.14
N SER A 312 -3.64 -5.57 -11.50
CA SER A 312 -3.74 -5.41 -10.03
C SER A 312 -5.19 -5.42 -9.56
N LEU A 313 -6.09 -4.77 -10.31
CA LEU A 313 -7.51 -4.72 -10.00
C LEU A 313 -8.14 -6.13 -9.97
N LYS A 314 -7.79 -6.98 -10.94
CA LYS A 314 -8.22 -8.40 -10.98
C LYS A 314 -7.76 -9.17 -9.76
N MET A 315 -6.50 -8.99 -9.34
CA MET A 315 -5.95 -9.67 -8.15
C MET A 315 -6.56 -9.16 -6.84
N LEU A 316 -6.98 -7.89 -6.82
CA LEU A 316 -7.62 -7.28 -5.65
C LEU A 316 -9.11 -7.64 -5.55
N ALA A 317 -9.77 -8.06 -6.63
CA ALA A 317 -11.21 -8.34 -6.67
C ALA A 317 -11.70 -9.36 -5.62
N PRO A 318 -11.00 -10.48 -5.35
CA PRO A 318 -11.40 -11.41 -4.27
C PRO A 318 -11.25 -10.81 -2.86
N ILE A 319 -10.47 -9.75 -2.70
CA ILE A 319 -10.17 -9.10 -1.41
C ILE A 319 -11.15 -7.94 -1.16
N ALA A 320 -11.30 -7.05 -2.14
CA ALA A 320 -12.09 -5.82 -2.07
C ALA A 320 -13.06 -5.71 -3.28
N PRO A 321 -14.14 -6.51 -3.29
CA PRO A 321 -14.97 -6.69 -4.48
C PRO A 321 -15.79 -5.47 -4.90
N PHE A 322 -16.12 -4.55 -4.00
CA PHE A 322 -17.01 -3.43 -4.33
C PHE A 322 -16.26 -2.30 -5.02
N ILE A 323 -15.12 -1.88 -4.46
CA ILE A 323 -14.28 -0.83 -5.04
C ILE A 323 -13.63 -1.28 -6.35
N THR A 324 -13.27 -2.55 -6.46
CA THR A 324 -12.69 -3.09 -7.69
C THR A 324 -13.71 -3.11 -8.82
N GLU A 325 -14.95 -3.48 -8.53
CA GLU A 325 -16.06 -3.38 -9.49
C GLU A 325 -16.31 -1.92 -9.89
N GLU A 326 -16.40 -1.01 -8.93
CA GLU A 326 -16.62 0.43 -9.18
C GLU A 326 -15.53 1.04 -10.09
N ILE A 327 -14.27 0.74 -9.79
CA ILE A 327 -13.13 1.19 -10.61
C ILE A 327 -13.20 0.54 -12.00
N TYR A 328 -13.50 -0.75 -12.08
CA TYR A 328 -13.61 -1.46 -13.37
C TYR A 328 -14.67 -0.82 -14.28
N GLN A 329 -15.88 -0.62 -13.75
CA GLN A 329 -16.99 -0.01 -14.48
C GLN A 329 -16.66 1.40 -14.99
N LYS A 330 -15.97 2.21 -14.18
CA LYS A 330 -15.70 3.62 -14.51
C LYS A 330 -14.45 3.85 -15.34
N VAL A 331 -13.41 3.04 -15.13
CA VAL A 331 -12.08 3.29 -15.70
C VAL A 331 -11.76 2.35 -16.86
N PHE A 332 -12.10 1.07 -16.75
CA PHE A 332 -11.61 0.06 -17.69
C PHE A 332 -12.68 -0.41 -18.67
N LEU A 333 -13.89 -0.72 -18.20
CA LEU A 333 -14.97 -1.25 -19.05
C LEU A 333 -15.28 -0.35 -20.27
N PRO A 334 -15.29 0.99 -20.18
CA PRO A 334 -15.51 1.84 -21.35
C PRO A 334 -14.40 1.72 -22.42
N ALA A 335 -13.21 1.27 -22.03
CA ALA A 335 -12.03 1.20 -22.89
C ALA A 335 -11.82 -0.19 -23.54
N VAL A 336 -12.56 -1.23 -23.14
CA VAL A 336 -12.38 -2.60 -23.64
C VAL A 336 -13.71 -3.31 -23.89
N GLY A 337 -13.80 -4.11 -24.95
CA GLY A 337 -14.90 -5.06 -25.18
C GLY A 337 -14.86 -6.26 -24.22
N ALA A 338 -14.82 -6.00 -22.92
CA ALA A 338 -14.63 -6.97 -21.85
C ALA A 338 -15.96 -7.38 -21.17
N PRO A 339 -15.97 -8.47 -20.38
CA PRO A 339 -17.14 -8.87 -19.58
C PRO A 339 -17.72 -7.75 -18.72
N GLU A 340 -19.02 -7.83 -18.45
CA GLU A 340 -19.76 -6.77 -17.74
C GLU A 340 -19.32 -6.53 -16.29
N SER A 341 -18.55 -7.43 -15.67
CA SER A 341 -18.06 -7.30 -14.30
C SER A 341 -16.62 -7.79 -14.18
N ILE A 342 -15.85 -7.21 -13.26
CA ILE A 342 -14.48 -7.64 -13.00
C ILE A 342 -14.42 -9.08 -12.48
N HIS A 343 -15.49 -9.52 -11.82
CA HIS A 343 -15.63 -10.85 -11.24
C HIS A 343 -15.83 -11.96 -12.28
N LEU A 344 -15.98 -11.59 -13.56
CA LEU A 344 -16.04 -12.51 -14.70
C LEU A 344 -14.70 -12.60 -15.46
N LEU A 345 -13.68 -11.85 -15.04
CA LEU A 345 -12.37 -11.85 -15.66
C LEU A 345 -11.50 -13.01 -15.17
N SER A 346 -10.62 -13.49 -16.05
CA SER A 346 -9.59 -14.46 -15.70
C SER A 346 -8.47 -13.82 -14.87
N TRP A 347 -7.85 -14.63 -14.01
CA TRP A 347 -6.66 -14.26 -13.26
C TRP A 347 -5.50 -13.86 -14.20
N PRO A 348 -4.70 -12.82 -13.88
CA PRO A 348 -3.60 -12.41 -14.74
C PRO A 348 -2.50 -13.47 -14.87
N GLU A 349 -1.88 -13.54 -16.05
CA GLU A 349 -0.77 -14.45 -16.35
C GLU A 349 0.59 -13.77 -16.16
N VAL A 350 1.60 -14.56 -15.81
CA VAL A 350 2.98 -14.09 -15.62
C VAL A 350 3.70 -14.03 -16.97
N LYS A 351 4.27 -12.87 -17.28
CA LYS A 351 5.09 -12.62 -18.47
C LYS A 351 6.58 -12.67 -18.11
N GLU A 352 7.17 -13.86 -18.09
CA GLU A 352 8.57 -14.10 -17.68
C GLU A 352 9.60 -13.24 -18.42
N ASN A 353 9.32 -12.88 -19.68
CA ASN A 353 10.18 -12.03 -20.49
C ASN A 353 10.29 -10.57 -19.99
N LEU A 354 9.43 -10.15 -19.07
CA LEU A 354 9.48 -8.82 -18.44
C LEU A 354 10.27 -8.81 -17.12
N VAL A 355 10.67 -9.97 -16.60
CA VAL A 355 11.42 -10.07 -15.34
C VAL A 355 12.88 -9.68 -15.57
N ASN A 356 13.38 -8.76 -14.75
CA ASN A 356 14.75 -8.26 -14.73
C ASN A 356 15.22 -8.04 -13.29
N GLU A 357 15.85 -9.06 -12.70
CA GLU A 357 16.29 -9.02 -11.30
C GLU A 357 17.39 -7.99 -11.03
N GLU A 358 18.26 -7.76 -12.02
CA GLU A 358 19.34 -6.79 -11.91
C GLU A 358 18.76 -5.38 -11.77
N LEU A 359 17.79 -5.02 -12.62
CA LEU A 359 17.13 -3.73 -12.55
C LEU A 359 16.32 -3.56 -11.26
N GLU A 360 15.74 -4.62 -10.71
CA GLU A 360 15.08 -4.59 -9.41
C GLU A 360 16.06 -4.25 -8.27
N ARG A 361 17.28 -4.83 -8.28
CA ARG A 361 18.33 -4.49 -7.31
C ARG A 361 18.81 -3.05 -7.47
N GLN A 362 19.11 -2.64 -8.70
CA GLN A 362 19.53 -1.26 -9.01
C GLN A 362 18.47 -0.23 -8.57
N MET A 363 17.19 -0.50 -8.81
CA MET A 363 16.12 0.41 -8.38
C MET A 363 15.98 0.48 -6.86
N LYS A 364 16.21 -0.63 -6.14
CA LYS A 364 16.24 -0.62 -4.68
C LYS A 364 17.35 0.32 -4.17
N ILE A 365 18.56 0.21 -4.72
CA ILE A 365 19.68 1.09 -4.38
C ILE A 365 19.35 2.56 -4.73
N ALA A 366 18.79 2.82 -5.91
CA ALA A 366 18.38 4.15 -6.33
C ALA A 366 17.35 4.79 -5.38
N ARG A 367 16.38 4.01 -4.89
CA ARG A 367 15.41 4.44 -3.87
C ARG A 367 16.09 4.85 -2.57
N GLU A 368 16.98 4.00 -2.07
CA GLU A 368 17.72 4.29 -0.84
C GLU A 368 18.59 5.56 -0.96
N ILE A 369 19.23 5.77 -2.12
CA ILE A 369 19.99 6.99 -2.42
C ILE A 369 19.08 8.23 -2.39
N VAL A 370 17.90 8.16 -3.02
CA VAL A 370 16.93 9.27 -3.05
C VAL A 370 16.38 9.57 -1.65
N GLU A 371 16.10 8.56 -0.84
CA GLU A 371 15.66 8.70 0.55
C GLU A 371 16.76 9.31 1.43
N ALA A 372 17.99 8.85 1.29
CA ALA A 372 19.14 9.40 1.99
C ALA A 372 19.37 10.88 1.61
N ALA A 373 19.21 11.23 0.32
CA ALA A 373 19.31 12.60 -0.16
C ALA A 373 18.18 13.48 0.40
N ALA A 374 16.96 12.96 0.47
CA ALA A 374 15.82 13.65 1.08
C ALA A 374 16.05 13.91 2.58
N SER A 375 16.58 12.92 3.31
CA SER A 375 16.95 13.05 4.73
C SER A 375 18.04 14.12 4.93
N ALA A 376 19.09 14.11 4.11
CA ALA A 376 20.16 15.10 4.15
C ALA A 376 19.60 16.52 3.89
N ARG A 377 18.74 16.66 2.89
CA ARG A 377 18.09 17.93 2.55
C ARG A 377 17.20 18.44 3.67
N GLN A 378 16.37 17.58 4.28
CA GLN A 378 15.50 17.94 5.39
C GLN A 378 16.31 18.44 6.60
N ARG A 379 17.45 17.79 6.89
CA ARG A 379 18.36 18.17 7.96
C ARG A 379 18.97 19.56 7.75
N ALA A 380 19.18 19.94 6.50
CA ALA A 380 19.63 21.29 6.12
C ALA A 380 18.49 22.33 6.08
N GLY A 381 17.24 21.95 6.41
CA GLY A 381 16.09 22.86 6.38
C GLY A 381 15.65 23.26 4.96
N LEU A 382 16.15 22.57 3.94
CA LEU A 382 15.87 22.92 2.53
C LEU A 382 14.61 22.24 2.03
N LYS A 383 13.78 22.99 1.31
CA LYS A 383 12.53 22.47 0.73
C LYS A 383 12.84 21.68 -0.54
N LEU A 384 12.12 20.57 -0.77
CA LEU A 384 12.35 19.71 -1.94
C LEU A 384 12.15 20.44 -3.27
N ARG A 385 11.29 21.46 -3.31
CA ARG A 385 11.00 22.25 -4.53
C ARG A 385 12.19 23.04 -5.06
N ILE A 386 13.14 23.42 -4.22
CA ILE A 386 14.35 24.15 -4.64
C ILE A 386 15.30 23.13 -5.26
N PRO A 387 15.61 23.19 -6.56
CA PRO A 387 16.61 22.30 -7.14
C PRO A 387 17.98 22.57 -6.51
N LEU A 388 18.77 21.52 -6.31
CA LEU A 388 20.14 21.66 -5.80
C LEU A 388 21.15 21.30 -6.87
N ARG A 389 22.38 21.77 -6.71
CA ARG A 389 23.40 21.62 -7.75
C ARG A 389 23.78 20.16 -7.96
N GLN A 390 24.13 19.46 -6.88
CA GLN A 390 24.76 18.15 -6.99
C GLN A 390 24.41 17.24 -5.82
N LEU A 391 24.25 15.97 -6.13
CA LEU A 391 24.24 14.85 -5.20
C LEU A 391 25.48 13.99 -5.44
N VAL A 392 26.30 13.81 -4.42
CA VAL A 392 27.45 12.90 -4.47
C VAL A 392 27.14 11.63 -3.70
N VAL A 393 27.29 10.48 -4.35
CA VAL A 393 27.11 9.15 -3.76
C VAL A 393 28.49 8.55 -3.50
N VAL A 394 28.78 8.25 -2.25
CA VAL A 394 30.06 7.68 -1.81
C VAL A 394 29.84 6.21 -1.44
N SER A 395 30.48 5.30 -2.18
CA SER A 395 30.43 3.85 -1.90
C SER A 395 31.61 3.11 -2.55
N GLU A 396 32.05 2.00 -1.94
CA GLU A 396 33.00 1.04 -2.54
C GLU A 396 32.31 -0.02 -3.42
N SER A 397 30.98 -0.08 -3.39
CA SER A 397 30.19 -1.08 -4.12
C SER A 397 30.16 -0.77 -5.62
N GLY A 398 30.62 -1.72 -6.43
CA GLY A 398 30.52 -1.62 -7.90
C GLY A 398 29.07 -1.64 -8.40
N GLU A 399 28.15 -2.25 -7.65
CA GLU A 399 26.71 -2.24 -7.96
C GLU A 399 26.11 -0.85 -7.75
N VAL A 400 26.55 -0.12 -6.72
CA VAL A 400 26.16 1.28 -6.50
C VAL A 400 26.70 2.18 -7.62
N GLU A 401 27.95 1.99 -8.05
CA GLU A 401 28.54 2.75 -9.17
C GLU A 401 27.72 2.57 -10.46
N GLU A 402 27.44 1.32 -10.84
CA GLU A 402 26.67 1.03 -12.04
C GLU A 402 25.20 1.49 -11.91
N THR A 403 24.62 1.45 -10.71
CA THR A 403 23.29 2.03 -10.44
C THR A 403 23.27 3.54 -10.67
N VAL A 404 24.24 4.28 -10.10
CA VAL A 404 24.33 5.73 -10.25
C VAL A 404 24.58 6.12 -11.72
N LYS A 405 25.27 5.27 -12.47
CA LYS A 405 25.52 5.46 -13.90
C LYS A 405 24.28 5.18 -14.76
N SER A 406 23.60 4.06 -14.54
CA SER A 406 22.47 3.60 -15.34
C SER A 406 21.16 4.34 -15.03
N LEU A 407 20.94 4.71 -13.76
CA LEU A 407 19.74 5.40 -13.27
C LEU A 407 19.99 6.87 -12.91
N ARG A 408 21.07 7.47 -13.43
CA ARG A 408 21.50 8.84 -13.12
C ARG A 408 20.38 9.87 -13.21
N GLU A 409 19.70 9.89 -14.37
CA GLU A 409 18.64 10.87 -14.66
C GLU A 409 17.45 10.71 -13.72
N LEU A 410 17.04 9.46 -13.47
CA LEU A 410 15.97 9.14 -12.54
C LEU A 410 16.29 9.60 -11.12
N ILE A 411 17.51 9.33 -10.64
CA ILE A 411 17.96 9.75 -9.29
C ILE A 411 18.02 11.28 -9.23
N ALA A 412 18.57 11.95 -10.24
CA ALA A 412 18.63 13.41 -10.32
C ALA A 412 17.24 14.04 -10.21
N ASP A 413 16.29 13.56 -11.02
CA ASP A 413 14.93 14.08 -11.06
C ASP A 413 14.20 13.85 -9.73
N LEU A 414 14.30 12.64 -9.16
CA LEU A 414 13.61 12.28 -7.93
C LEU A 414 14.22 12.92 -6.68
N ALA A 415 15.54 13.17 -6.64
CA ALA A 415 16.22 13.92 -5.58
C ALA A 415 16.18 15.44 -5.79
N ASN A 416 15.66 15.88 -6.95
CA ASN A 416 15.64 17.26 -7.43
C ASN A 416 17.02 17.94 -7.36
N VAL A 417 18.00 17.31 -8.01
CA VAL A 417 19.36 17.83 -8.18
C VAL A 417 19.71 17.93 -9.66
N LYS A 418 20.64 18.82 -10.03
CA LYS A 418 21.07 18.98 -11.43
C LYS A 418 22.05 17.88 -11.87
N GLU A 419 22.84 17.34 -10.95
CA GLU A 419 23.83 16.32 -11.24
C GLU A 419 23.90 15.28 -10.12
N VAL A 420 24.12 14.01 -10.50
CA VAL A 420 24.44 12.92 -9.57
C VAL A 420 25.79 12.32 -9.95
N VAL A 421 26.70 12.27 -8.99
CA VAL A 421 28.07 11.78 -9.18
C VAL A 421 28.35 10.67 -8.18
N HIS A 422 28.97 9.58 -8.65
CA HIS A 422 29.54 8.55 -7.77
C HIS A 422 31.02 8.86 -7.50
N THR A 423 31.48 8.57 -6.28
CA THR A 423 32.89 8.66 -5.93
C THR A 423 33.29 7.59 -4.92
N ALA A 424 34.57 7.22 -4.92
CA ALA A 424 35.12 6.25 -3.98
C ALA A 424 35.33 6.89 -2.59
N PRO A 425 35.29 6.12 -1.49
CA PRO A 425 35.50 6.67 -0.15
C PRO A 425 36.86 7.34 0.06
N SER A 426 37.88 6.98 -0.73
CA SER A 426 39.18 7.66 -0.70
C SER A 426 39.08 9.15 -1.05
N GLU A 427 38.05 9.56 -1.80
CA GLU A 427 37.78 10.97 -2.15
C GLU A 427 36.79 11.64 -1.19
N GLU A 428 36.20 10.91 -0.23
CA GLU A 428 35.22 11.42 0.74
C GLU A 428 35.78 12.58 1.57
N ALA A 429 37.10 12.58 1.82
CA ALA A 429 37.79 13.64 2.56
C ALA A 429 37.50 15.03 1.99
N ARG A 430 37.14 15.16 0.70
CA ARG A 430 36.80 16.44 0.06
C ARG A 430 35.52 17.08 0.61
N PHE A 431 34.57 16.29 1.13
CA PHE A 431 33.29 16.76 1.68
C PHE A 431 33.31 16.95 3.20
N LYS A 432 34.48 16.78 3.81
CA LYS A 432 34.71 16.94 5.24
C LYS A 432 35.58 18.17 5.51
N GLU A 433 35.29 18.80 6.64
CA GLU A 433 36.13 19.83 7.24
C GLU A 433 36.61 19.36 8.61
N TYR A 434 37.70 19.95 9.08
CA TYR A 434 38.27 19.63 10.38
C TYR A 434 37.98 20.77 11.34
N LYS A 435 37.21 20.48 12.37
CA LYS A 435 37.05 21.41 13.49
C LYS A 435 38.17 21.20 14.48
N LEU A 436 38.89 22.27 14.79
CA LEU A 436 40.01 22.23 15.70
C LEU A 436 39.52 22.54 17.12
N LEU A 437 39.52 21.53 17.98
CA LEU A 437 39.19 21.69 19.40
C LEU A 437 40.47 21.87 20.23
N PRO A 438 40.50 22.81 21.18
CA PRO A 438 41.67 23.01 22.03
C PRO A 438 41.85 21.84 23.02
N ARG A 439 43.03 21.22 23.04
CA ARG A 439 43.42 20.30 24.13
C ARG A 439 43.91 21.12 25.31
N TRP A 440 42.99 21.56 26.17
CA TRP A 440 43.28 22.48 27.28
C TRP A 440 44.41 22.04 28.22
N SER A 441 44.58 20.72 28.43
CA SER A 441 45.66 20.16 29.25
C SER A 441 47.07 20.45 28.71
N LYS A 442 47.19 20.74 27.41
CA LYS A 442 48.46 21.03 26.71
C LYS A 442 48.53 22.48 26.25
N LEU A 443 47.42 22.99 25.73
CA LEU A 443 47.30 24.37 25.22
C LEU A 443 47.41 25.40 26.36
N GLY A 444 46.85 25.11 27.55
CA GLY A 444 46.96 25.97 28.73
C GLY A 444 48.40 26.21 29.19
N PRO A 445 49.19 25.16 29.48
CA PRO A 445 50.61 25.29 29.83
C PRO A 445 51.47 25.95 28.75
N ALA A 446 51.21 25.67 27.47
CA ALA A 446 52.00 26.18 26.35
C ALA A 446 51.82 27.69 26.11
N PHE A 447 50.58 28.18 26.18
CA PHE A 447 50.25 29.57 25.80
C PHE A 447 49.88 30.49 26.98
N LYS A 448 49.74 29.94 28.19
CA LYS A 448 49.46 30.70 29.44
C LYS A 448 48.29 31.68 29.27
N ALA A 449 48.51 32.98 29.51
CA ALA A 449 47.49 34.02 29.38
C ALA A 449 46.89 34.13 27.96
N LYS A 450 47.59 33.64 26.92
CA LYS A 450 47.14 33.65 25.52
C LYS A 450 46.28 32.44 25.15
N ALA A 451 46.22 31.40 25.99
CA ALA A 451 45.53 30.14 25.70
C ALA A 451 44.06 30.33 25.26
N LYS A 452 43.32 31.23 25.91
CA LYS A 452 41.93 31.50 25.55
C LYS A 452 41.79 32.11 24.16
N ARG A 453 42.64 33.08 23.80
CA ARG A 453 42.65 33.73 22.48
C ARG A 453 43.09 32.77 21.38
N VAL A 454 44.07 31.91 21.66
CA VAL A 454 44.49 30.85 20.74
C VAL A 454 43.34 29.87 20.50
N ALA A 455 42.62 29.46 21.55
CA ALA A 455 41.45 28.60 21.40
C ALA A 455 40.30 29.26 20.60
N GLU A 456 40.08 30.56 20.76
CA GLU A 456 39.12 31.34 19.95
C GLU A 456 39.57 31.44 18.48
N ALA A 457 40.88 31.53 18.21
CA ALA A 457 41.40 31.53 16.85
C ALA A 457 41.29 30.15 16.17
N LEU A 458 41.34 29.05 16.93
CA LEU A 458 41.18 27.70 16.35
C LEU A 458 39.88 27.52 15.57
N SER A 459 38.79 28.23 15.95
CA SER A 459 37.51 28.13 15.24
C SER A 459 37.49 28.87 13.89
N THR A 460 38.46 29.73 13.61
CA THR A 460 38.53 30.50 12.35
C THR A 460 39.67 30.05 11.42
N LEU A 461 40.54 29.15 11.89
CA LEU A 461 41.64 28.61 11.08
C LEU A 461 41.13 27.59 10.05
N PRO A 462 41.79 27.49 8.88
CA PRO A 462 41.46 26.50 7.86
C PRO A 462 41.87 25.10 8.34
N GLY A 463 40.94 24.40 9.00
CA GLY A 463 41.22 23.16 9.71
C GLY A 463 41.91 22.07 8.86
N ARG A 464 41.57 21.96 7.57
CA ARG A 464 42.22 21.00 6.66
C ARG A 464 43.70 21.33 6.45
N GLU A 465 44.04 22.60 6.26
CA GLU A 465 45.44 23.03 6.12
C GLU A 465 46.22 22.83 7.42
N VAL A 466 45.58 23.12 8.56
CA VAL A 466 46.18 22.91 9.89
C VAL A 466 46.48 21.44 10.11
N VAL A 467 45.50 20.54 9.87
CA VAL A 467 45.71 19.09 10.03
C VAL A 467 46.79 18.57 9.09
N GLN A 468 46.80 19.03 7.84
CA GLN A 468 47.83 18.66 6.88
C GLN A 468 49.23 19.12 7.34
N ALA A 469 49.38 20.37 7.77
CA ALA A 469 50.65 20.91 8.25
C ALA A 469 51.12 20.23 9.54
N LEU A 470 50.22 19.94 10.48
CA LEU A 470 50.54 19.22 11.72
C LEU A 470 51.00 17.78 11.43
N SER A 471 50.43 17.12 10.42
CA SER A 471 50.82 15.77 10.00
C SER A 471 52.15 15.75 9.24
N GLU A 472 52.34 16.64 8.27
CA GLU A 472 53.51 16.65 7.38
C GLU A 472 54.73 17.36 7.97
N LYS A 473 54.52 18.48 8.67
CA LYS A 473 55.58 19.38 9.16
C LYS A 473 55.72 19.38 10.68
N GLY A 474 54.78 18.75 11.40
CA GLY A 474 54.77 18.68 12.86
C GLY A 474 54.36 19.97 13.57
N ALA A 475 54.05 21.04 12.84
CA ALA A 475 53.62 22.32 13.40
C ALA A 475 52.81 23.15 12.37
N TYR A 476 51.93 24.03 12.87
CA TYR A 476 51.23 25.04 12.07
C TYR A 476 51.47 26.43 12.66
N GLN A 477 51.91 27.38 11.83
CA GLN A 477 52.21 28.74 12.24
C GLN A 477 51.15 29.70 11.73
N PHE A 478 50.66 30.58 12.60
CA PHE A 478 49.75 31.65 12.23
C PHE A 478 49.96 32.89 13.09
N THR A 479 49.51 34.04 12.60
CA THR A 479 49.64 35.31 13.31
C THR A 479 48.37 35.61 14.11
N LEU A 480 48.52 35.90 15.39
CA LEU A 480 47.44 36.33 16.28
C LEU A 480 47.88 37.64 16.96
N ASP A 481 47.14 38.73 16.73
CA ASP A 481 47.43 40.06 17.30
C ASP A 481 48.85 40.62 17.02
N GLY A 482 49.41 40.27 15.86
CA GLY A 482 50.76 40.70 15.45
C GLY A 482 51.90 39.85 16.04
N GLU A 483 51.58 38.78 16.77
CA GLU A 483 52.54 37.80 17.28
C GLU A 483 52.41 36.46 16.55
N GLU A 484 53.53 35.79 16.34
CA GLU A 484 53.58 34.46 15.71
C GLU A 484 53.25 33.36 16.73
N VAL A 485 52.28 32.52 16.41
CA VAL A 485 51.82 31.40 17.24
C VAL A 485 52.13 30.08 16.53
N VAL A 486 52.77 29.15 17.24
CA VAL A 486 53.12 27.81 16.72
C VAL A 486 52.25 26.75 17.38
N LEU A 487 51.30 26.18 16.62
CA LEU A 487 50.51 25.03 17.04
C LEU A 487 51.29 23.72 16.81
N LEU A 488 51.21 22.82 17.78
CA LEU A 488 51.76 21.46 17.73
C LEU A 488 50.61 20.46 17.80
N PRO A 489 50.80 19.20 17.35
CA PRO A 489 49.76 18.18 17.36
C PRO A 489 49.12 17.94 18.73
N GLU A 490 49.89 18.10 19.82
CA GLU A 490 49.38 17.93 21.18
C GLU A 490 48.50 19.10 21.68
N HIS A 491 48.54 20.26 21.01
CA HIS A 491 47.75 21.43 21.40
C HIS A 491 46.29 21.36 20.93
N VAL A 492 46.00 20.56 19.89
CA VAL A 492 44.70 20.52 19.23
C VAL A 492 44.18 19.10 19.06
N GLU A 493 42.87 18.97 19.00
CA GLU A 493 42.16 17.77 18.59
C GLU A 493 41.36 18.11 17.34
N ALA A 494 41.70 17.46 16.23
CA ALA A 494 40.96 17.63 14.99
C ALA A 494 39.77 16.67 14.96
N VAL A 495 38.57 17.21 14.88
CA VAL A 495 37.32 16.46 14.74
C VAL A 495 36.83 16.61 13.31
N GLU A 496 36.56 15.48 12.64
CA GLU A 496 35.95 15.50 11.31
C GLU A 496 34.47 15.90 11.42
N GLU A 497 34.10 16.96 10.70
CA GLU A 497 32.71 17.38 10.50
C GLU A 497 32.40 17.41 9.00
N VAL A 498 31.12 17.40 8.64
CA VAL A 498 30.72 17.61 7.24
C VAL A 498 30.96 19.07 6.92
N ALA A 499 31.59 19.37 5.78
CA ALA A 499 31.85 20.74 5.35
C ALA A 499 30.53 21.52 5.25
N GLU A 500 30.51 22.81 5.63
CA GLU A 500 29.27 23.60 5.73
C GLU A 500 28.44 23.63 4.44
N ARG A 501 29.08 23.48 3.28
CA ARG A 501 28.45 23.42 1.96
C ARG A 501 27.62 22.15 1.72
N TYR A 502 27.82 21.09 2.50
CA TYR A 502 27.19 19.80 2.27
C TYR A 502 26.34 19.34 3.45
N SER A 503 25.29 18.58 3.13
CA SER A 503 24.56 17.80 4.13
C SER A 503 24.65 16.32 3.82
N ARG A 504 24.83 15.50 4.86
CA ARG A 504 25.07 14.05 4.74
C ARG A 504 23.82 13.23 5.02
N GLY A 505 23.58 12.24 4.16
CA GLY A 505 22.62 11.15 4.34
C GLY A 505 23.33 9.79 4.33
N GLU A 506 22.70 8.78 4.90
CA GLU A 506 23.24 7.41 4.96
C GLU A 506 22.23 6.44 4.34
N PHE A 507 22.74 5.43 3.65
CA PHE A 507 21.97 4.31 3.12
C PHE A 507 22.73 2.99 3.32
N SER A 508 22.14 1.85 2.97
CA SER A 508 22.67 0.54 3.38
C SER A 508 24.09 0.24 2.88
N GLU A 509 24.43 0.73 1.69
CA GLU A 509 25.71 0.46 1.01
C GLU A 509 26.61 1.71 0.88
N GLY A 510 26.31 2.80 1.58
CA GLY A 510 27.13 4.01 1.48
C GLY A 510 26.53 5.26 2.10
N ARG A 511 27.00 6.40 1.62
CA ARG A 511 26.56 7.72 2.09
C ARG A 511 26.31 8.64 0.92
N VAL A 512 25.49 9.65 1.13
CA VAL A 512 25.26 10.72 0.16
C VAL A 512 25.61 12.07 0.74
N TYR A 513 26.15 12.94 -0.09
CA TYR A 513 26.43 14.34 0.21
C TYR A 513 25.65 15.21 -0.75
N VAL A 514 24.71 15.99 -0.22
CA VAL A 514 23.92 16.96 -0.99
C VAL A 514 24.61 18.30 -0.90
N ASP A 515 24.91 18.94 -2.03
CA ASP A 515 25.35 20.33 -2.06
C ASP A 515 24.18 21.24 -1.70
N ILE A 516 24.27 21.89 -0.54
CA ILE A 516 23.19 22.71 0.03
C ILE A 516 23.34 24.19 -0.29
N GLU A 517 24.36 24.57 -1.06
CA GLU A 517 24.51 25.94 -1.55
C GLU A 517 23.39 26.26 -2.56
N VAL A 518 22.56 27.25 -2.24
CA VAL A 518 21.48 27.73 -3.12
C VAL A 518 21.97 28.99 -3.84
N THR A 519 22.30 28.86 -5.12
CA THR A 519 22.65 30.02 -5.96
C THR A 519 21.40 30.85 -6.29
N PRO A 520 21.55 32.14 -6.68
CA PRO A 520 20.42 32.96 -7.10
C PRO A 520 19.54 32.33 -8.20
N GLU A 521 20.15 31.57 -9.12
CA GLU A 521 19.43 30.85 -10.17
C GLU A 521 18.59 29.69 -9.62
N LEU A 522 19.13 28.92 -8.67
CA LEU A 522 18.41 27.82 -8.02
C LEU A 522 17.27 28.35 -7.13
N ALA A 523 17.49 29.48 -6.46
CA ALA A 523 16.46 30.18 -5.69
C ALA A 523 15.32 30.64 -6.61
N ALA A 524 15.65 31.26 -7.75
CA ALA A 524 14.66 31.69 -8.74
C ALA A 524 13.84 30.52 -9.31
N GLU A 525 14.47 29.38 -9.62
CA GLU A 525 13.75 28.17 -10.06
C GLU A 525 12.84 27.63 -8.95
N GLY A 526 13.32 27.63 -7.70
CA GLY A 526 12.54 27.22 -6.54
C GLY A 526 11.31 28.10 -6.32
N LEU A 527 11.45 29.41 -6.49
CA LEU A 527 10.35 30.39 -6.41
C LEU A 527 9.32 30.15 -7.52
N ALA A 528 9.77 29.94 -8.77
CA ALA A 528 8.88 29.61 -9.89
C ALA A 528 8.08 28.33 -9.64
N ARG A 529 8.69 27.29 -9.08
CA ARG A 529 8.00 26.05 -8.70
C ARG A 529 6.99 26.26 -7.58
N GLU A 530 7.25 27.16 -6.63
CA GLU A 530 6.27 27.52 -5.61
C GLU A 530 5.09 28.30 -6.22
N MET A 531 5.32 29.20 -7.17
CA MET A 531 4.24 29.88 -7.92
C MET A 531 3.34 28.86 -8.63
N VAL A 532 3.93 27.91 -9.37
CA VAL A 532 3.18 26.83 -10.03
C VAL A 532 2.31 26.08 -9.02
N ARG A 533 2.85 25.74 -7.84
CA ARG A 533 2.09 25.04 -6.80
C ARG A 533 0.88 25.83 -6.33
N ARG A 534 1.05 27.14 -6.07
CA ARG A 534 -0.04 28.01 -5.61
C ARG A 534 -1.10 28.22 -6.67
N ILE A 535 -0.69 28.40 -7.93
CA ILE A 535 -1.62 28.51 -9.05
C ILE A 535 -2.42 27.20 -9.22
N GLN A 536 -1.77 26.04 -9.12
CA GLN A 536 -2.45 24.74 -9.19
C GLN A 536 -3.40 24.51 -7.99
N GLU A 537 -3.02 24.96 -6.79
CA GLU A 537 -3.90 24.97 -5.61
C GLU A 537 -5.15 25.82 -5.86
N MET A 538 -4.99 27.02 -6.41
CA MET A 538 -6.10 27.91 -6.79
C MET A 538 -6.97 27.32 -7.91
N ARG A 539 -6.38 26.67 -8.92
CA ARG A 539 -7.14 25.97 -9.98
C ARG A 539 -8.06 24.90 -9.39
N LYS A 540 -7.58 24.15 -8.39
CA LYS A 540 -8.37 23.14 -7.67
C LYS A 540 -9.49 23.77 -6.85
N GLU A 541 -9.24 24.90 -6.19
CA GLU A 541 -10.26 25.64 -5.42
C GLU A 541 -11.35 26.24 -6.30
N MET A 542 -10.99 26.61 -7.53
CA MET A 542 -11.93 27.07 -8.57
C MET A 542 -12.67 25.94 -9.28
N ASP A 543 -12.42 24.67 -8.91
CA ASP A 543 -12.99 23.47 -9.56
C ASP A 543 -12.78 23.48 -11.08
N LEU A 544 -11.60 23.91 -11.53
CA LEU A 544 -11.25 23.93 -12.95
C LEU A 544 -10.88 22.54 -13.45
N GLU A 545 -11.38 22.21 -14.63
CA GLU A 545 -10.92 21.03 -15.39
C GLU A 545 -9.41 21.05 -15.58
N VAL A 546 -8.80 19.87 -15.63
CA VAL A 546 -7.34 19.72 -15.67
C VAL A 546 -6.72 20.31 -16.94
N ASP A 547 -7.45 20.30 -18.05
CA ASP A 547 -7.04 20.88 -19.33
C ASP A 547 -7.42 22.36 -19.50
N ALA A 548 -8.16 22.96 -18.56
CA ALA A 548 -8.62 24.34 -18.67
C ALA A 548 -7.44 25.31 -18.82
N LYS A 549 -7.55 26.23 -19.78
CA LYS A 549 -6.59 27.32 -19.97
C LYS A 549 -6.94 28.49 -19.05
N ILE A 550 -5.92 29.20 -18.57
CA ILE A 550 -6.09 30.29 -17.59
C ILE A 550 -5.26 31.53 -17.95
N TYR A 551 -5.66 32.67 -17.42
CA TYR A 551 -4.83 33.86 -17.32
C TYR A 551 -4.35 34.00 -15.87
N VAL A 552 -3.06 34.31 -15.70
CA VAL A 552 -2.43 34.43 -14.38
C VAL A 552 -1.81 35.81 -14.24
N THR A 553 -2.07 36.45 -13.10
CA THR A 553 -1.37 37.66 -12.69
C THR A 553 -0.67 37.40 -11.35
N ILE A 554 0.62 37.73 -11.27
CA ILE A 554 1.44 37.63 -10.06
C ILE A 554 1.93 39.02 -9.69
N VAL A 555 1.57 39.46 -8.50
CA VAL A 555 2.14 40.65 -7.86
C VAL A 555 3.19 40.20 -6.86
N ALA A 556 4.44 40.53 -7.14
CA ALA A 556 5.62 40.18 -6.35
C ALA A 556 5.97 41.33 -5.37
N PRO A 557 6.69 41.05 -4.27
CA PRO A 557 7.05 42.06 -3.27
C PRO A 557 8.05 43.12 -3.79
N ASP A 558 8.91 42.75 -4.75
CA ASP A 558 10.00 43.60 -5.23
C ASP A 558 10.39 43.25 -6.68
N GLN A 559 11.28 44.08 -7.26
CA GLN A 559 11.73 43.93 -8.64
C GLN A 559 12.67 42.72 -8.84
N GLU A 560 13.36 42.26 -7.79
CA GLU A 560 14.26 41.10 -7.87
C GLU A 560 13.45 39.81 -8.06
N SER A 561 12.37 39.66 -7.30
CA SER A 561 11.38 38.60 -7.42
C SER A 561 10.72 38.58 -8.80
N VAL A 562 10.38 39.75 -9.35
CA VAL A 562 9.87 39.86 -10.74
C VAL A 562 10.90 39.30 -11.73
N GLN A 563 12.16 39.76 -11.65
CA GLN A 563 13.22 39.28 -12.56
C GLN A 563 13.48 37.77 -12.41
N ALA A 564 13.43 37.25 -11.18
CA ALA A 564 13.57 35.83 -10.90
C ALA A 564 12.47 35.01 -11.57
N LEU A 565 11.20 35.42 -11.43
CA LEU A 565 10.06 34.73 -12.05
C LEU A 565 10.03 34.86 -13.57
N GLU A 566 10.43 36.02 -14.12
CA GLU A 566 10.49 36.25 -15.57
C GLU A 566 11.45 35.28 -16.28
N LYS A 567 12.58 34.91 -15.64
CA LYS A 567 13.50 33.88 -16.15
C LYS A 567 12.82 32.52 -16.35
N PHE A 568 11.77 32.23 -15.60
CA PHE A 568 11.00 30.98 -15.62
C PHE A 568 9.57 31.15 -16.14
N ARG A 569 9.27 32.25 -16.84
CA ARG A 569 7.94 32.55 -17.40
C ARG A 569 7.37 31.37 -18.19
N SER A 570 8.13 30.83 -19.14
CA SER A 570 7.69 29.71 -19.98
C SER A 570 7.34 28.47 -19.15
N TYR A 571 8.19 28.15 -18.17
CA TYR A 571 7.96 27.02 -17.26
C TYR A 571 6.68 27.21 -16.43
N ILE A 572 6.46 28.41 -15.86
CA ILE A 572 5.23 28.69 -15.09
C ILE A 572 4.00 28.56 -15.98
N MET A 573 4.05 29.13 -17.20
CA MET A 573 2.92 29.07 -18.13
C MET A 573 2.59 27.63 -18.55
N GLU A 574 3.59 26.84 -18.91
CA GLU A 574 3.42 25.44 -19.33
C GLU A 574 2.86 24.57 -18.19
N GLU A 575 3.46 24.65 -16.99
CA GLU A 575 3.05 23.85 -15.84
C GLU A 575 1.70 24.27 -15.25
N THR A 576 1.19 25.46 -15.58
CA THR A 576 -0.11 25.95 -15.09
C THR A 576 -1.17 26.03 -16.19
N ARG A 577 -0.81 25.66 -17.44
CA ARG A 577 -1.64 25.83 -18.64
C ARG A 577 -2.13 27.28 -18.79
N ALA A 578 -1.28 28.26 -18.47
CA ALA A 578 -1.60 29.66 -18.61
C ALA A 578 -1.33 30.15 -20.03
N GLU A 579 -2.32 30.80 -20.65
CA GLU A 579 -2.18 31.45 -21.95
C GLU A 579 -1.49 32.82 -21.84
N GLN A 580 -1.72 33.49 -20.70
CA GLN A 580 -1.07 34.76 -20.38
C GLN A 580 -0.58 34.75 -18.93
N LEU A 581 0.62 35.26 -18.72
CA LEU A 581 1.22 35.48 -17.41
C LEU A 581 1.66 36.95 -17.29
N SER A 582 1.12 37.68 -16.33
CA SER A 582 1.51 39.06 -16.02
C SER A 582 2.22 39.10 -14.68
N ILE A 583 3.46 39.61 -14.63
CA ILE A 583 4.26 39.67 -13.40
C ILE A 583 4.71 41.12 -13.17
N ALA A 584 4.42 41.71 -12.02
CA ALA A 584 4.97 43.01 -11.64
C ALA A 584 5.10 43.16 -10.12
N ALA A 585 5.82 44.19 -9.68
CA ALA A 585 5.90 44.56 -8.26
C ALA A 585 4.73 45.47 -7.85
N GLU A 586 4.40 45.51 -6.56
CA GLU A 586 3.38 46.43 -6.03
C GLU A 586 3.68 47.90 -6.36
N PRO A 587 2.65 48.76 -6.60
CA PRO A 587 1.21 48.47 -6.60
C PRO A 587 0.60 48.34 -8.03
N CYS A 588 1.35 47.90 -9.04
CA CYS A 588 1.13 48.31 -10.43
C CYS A 588 0.21 47.41 -11.32
N LEU A 589 -0.58 46.48 -10.79
CA LEU A 589 -1.40 45.57 -11.61
C LEU A 589 -2.87 45.53 -11.19
N GLU A 590 -3.78 45.68 -12.17
CA GLU A 590 -5.19 45.35 -11.99
C GLU A 590 -5.33 43.81 -11.95
N MET A 591 -5.70 43.26 -10.80
CA MET A 591 -5.93 41.82 -10.63
C MET A 591 -7.38 41.47 -11.01
N ARG A 592 -7.56 40.48 -11.89
CA ARG A 592 -8.87 39.99 -12.34
C ARG A 592 -8.99 38.50 -12.06
N GLY A 593 -10.21 38.04 -11.79
CA GLY A 593 -10.50 36.64 -11.43
C GLY A 593 -10.35 36.35 -9.94
N TYR A 594 -10.11 35.07 -9.62
CA TYR A 594 -9.96 34.59 -8.25
C TYR A 594 -8.59 35.00 -7.70
N CYS A 595 -8.59 35.87 -6.69
CA CYS A 595 -7.38 36.46 -6.12
C CYS A 595 -7.09 35.87 -4.74
N ARG A 596 -5.81 35.60 -4.45
CA ARG A 596 -5.35 35.14 -3.14
C ARG A 596 -3.95 35.62 -2.81
N ASP A 597 -3.75 35.96 -1.56
CA ASP A 597 -2.45 36.29 -1.00
C ASP A 597 -1.76 35.06 -0.43
N TRP A 598 -0.47 34.95 -0.69
CA TRP A 598 0.40 33.87 -0.24
C TRP A 598 1.62 34.43 0.47
N ASP A 599 1.88 33.93 1.67
CA ASP A 599 3.17 34.08 2.35
C ASP A 599 4.10 32.97 1.86
N ILE A 600 5.20 33.37 1.23
CA ILE A 600 6.24 32.48 0.73
C ILE A 600 7.56 32.93 1.31
N ASP A 601 8.02 32.18 2.31
CA ASP A 601 9.33 32.40 2.94
C ASP A 601 9.47 33.79 3.59
N GLY A 602 8.34 34.38 4.04
CA GLY A 602 8.27 35.68 4.69
C GLY A 602 7.84 36.82 3.75
N ASP A 603 7.78 36.55 2.45
CA ASP A 603 7.41 37.51 1.42
C ASP A 603 5.97 37.32 0.96
N ARG A 604 5.26 38.44 0.75
CA ARG A 604 3.87 38.43 0.30
C ARG A 604 3.80 38.47 -1.22
N PHE A 605 3.14 37.46 -1.79
CA PHE A 605 2.76 37.40 -3.20
C PHE A 605 1.25 37.43 -3.34
N SER A 606 0.71 38.27 -4.21
CA SER A 606 -0.71 38.23 -4.59
C SER A 606 -0.84 37.58 -5.95
N ILE A 607 -1.64 36.51 -6.04
CA ILE A 607 -1.86 35.77 -7.28
C ILE A 607 -3.33 35.89 -7.66
N ALA A 608 -3.59 36.17 -8.93
CA ALA A 608 -4.93 36.14 -9.51
C ALA A 608 -4.99 35.12 -10.64
N VAL A 609 -6.03 34.29 -10.63
CA VAL A 609 -6.30 33.27 -11.64
C VAL A 609 -7.68 33.51 -12.24
N GLU A 610 -7.73 33.62 -13.57
CA GLU A 610 -8.94 33.78 -14.36
C GLU A 610 -9.03 32.66 -15.39
N ARG A 611 -10.22 32.10 -15.61
CA ARG A 611 -10.41 31.10 -16.67
C ARG A 611 -10.33 31.82 -18.03
N ALA A 612 -9.52 31.30 -18.95
CA ALA A 612 -9.54 31.79 -20.32
C ALA A 612 -10.86 31.37 -20.98
N GLU A 613 -11.60 32.33 -21.54
CA GLU A 613 -12.77 32.03 -22.36
C GLU A 613 -12.31 31.45 -23.71
N ARG A 614 -13.02 30.42 -24.19
CA ARG A 614 -12.70 29.68 -25.42
C ARG A 614 -12.77 30.52 -26.69
#